data_AF-A0A524Q1M1-F1
#
_entry.id   AF-A0A524Q1M1-F1
#
_cell.length_a   1.000
_cell.length_b   1.000
_cell.length_c   1.000
_cell.angle_alpha   90.00
_cell.angle_beta   90.00
_cell.angle_gamma   90.00
#
_symmetry.space_group_name_H-M   'P 1'
#
loop_
_entity.id
_entity.type
_entity.pdbx_description
1 polymer ?
#
loop_
_entity_poly.entity_id
_entity_poly.type
_entity_poly.pdbx_seq_one_letter_code
_entity_poly.pdbx_strand_id
1 'polypeptide(L)'
;MKITLARHSGFCMGVRNALIRIVRELNSSREELYIYGPLIHNPQTIDVLNDRGLRTVTTIDDLAGKAVAIRTHGIPNDERLILRKCASRVINLTCPRVAKVQSIIKKHSSKRAHTVITGDRDHAEVKSLVSYAHHGATVISDIEETDSLPVADSYLVISQTTFDRDLFLAIAGRISESIDDFTVFATICDSTRLRQEDVVRGIFDGNDTLIVVGGKNSANTRRLAQIGRDRNILTFHIETEHELSIDDFRNAKNVLVTAGTSTPGWIINNVLDRLYTIDLGTRNLFLRSLIRFFEFAVRSNLISSAAAFFMTLTTLAYSGIPIDYTLPLISFLYIFSMYSINNLFEKKLLKFSNPFKYEIYRKYGSPLMALSIASMAASVLLAYHYNYATASLVAGACLLGIVYSSAPVKKLIRLLPFASLKSLYSSKTVTAFGWSIITVLVPM
;
A
#
# COMPACT_ATOMS: atom_id res chain seq x y z
N MET A 1 -17.17 19.37 -8.26
CA MET A 1 -17.17 17.89 -8.40
C MET A 1 -17.30 17.25 -7.03
N LYS A 2 -18.24 16.32 -6.82
CA LYS A 2 -18.34 15.49 -5.62
C LYS A 2 -17.48 14.25 -5.82
N ILE A 3 -16.57 13.96 -4.88
CA ILE A 3 -15.69 12.80 -4.94
C ILE A 3 -16.10 11.83 -3.83
N THR A 4 -16.38 10.58 -4.18
CA THR A 4 -16.76 9.52 -3.24
C THR A 4 -15.76 8.38 -3.34
N LEU A 5 -15.23 7.93 -2.20
CA LEU A 5 -14.39 6.72 -2.15
C LEU A 5 -15.27 5.50 -1.85
N ALA A 6 -15.11 4.44 -2.64
CA ALA A 6 -15.76 3.16 -2.39
C ALA A 6 -15.38 2.60 -1.00
N ARG A 7 -16.38 2.07 -0.29
CA ARG A 7 -16.26 1.58 1.09
C ARG A 7 -15.15 0.53 1.23
N HIS A 8 -15.06 -0.39 0.27
CA HIS A 8 -14.05 -1.41 0.19
C HIS A 8 -13.04 -1.00 -0.89
N SER A 9 -11.92 -0.43 -0.46
CA SER A 9 -10.85 -0.02 -1.37
C SER A 9 -9.47 -0.37 -0.80
N GLY A 10 -8.50 -0.59 -1.69
CA GLY A 10 -7.12 -0.88 -1.33
C GLY A 10 -6.86 -2.34 -0.93
N PHE A 11 -5.83 -2.57 -0.10
CA PHE A 11 -5.39 -3.93 0.24
C PHE A 11 -6.48 -4.80 0.85
N CYS A 12 -6.65 -6.01 0.30
CA CYS A 12 -7.41 -7.05 0.98
C CYS A 12 -6.61 -7.67 2.13
N MET A 13 -7.27 -8.45 2.99
CA MET A 13 -6.63 -9.14 4.11
C MET A 13 -5.44 -10.01 3.68
N GLY A 14 -5.59 -10.79 2.59
CA GLY A 14 -4.54 -11.68 2.09
C GLY A 14 -3.28 -10.91 1.67
N VAL A 15 -3.46 -9.82 0.92
CA VAL A 15 -2.37 -8.93 0.50
C VAL A 15 -1.73 -8.23 1.68
N ARG A 16 -2.52 -7.66 2.60
CA ARG A 16 -2.03 -6.99 3.80
C ARG A 16 -1.18 -7.92 4.66
N ASN A 17 -1.64 -9.14 4.91
CA ASN A 17 -0.92 -10.11 5.72
C ASN A 17 0.39 -10.55 5.07
N ALA A 18 0.38 -10.78 3.76
CA ALA A 18 1.59 -11.11 3.00
C ALA A 18 2.62 -9.97 3.06
N LEU A 19 2.18 -8.72 2.92
CA LEU A 19 3.04 -7.54 3.02
C LEU A 19 3.61 -7.34 4.44
N ILE A 20 2.79 -7.47 5.48
CA ILE A 20 3.29 -7.38 6.87
C ILE A 20 4.33 -8.48 7.13
N ARG A 21 4.07 -9.69 6.67
CA ARG A 21 4.98 -10.82 6.85
C ARG A 21 6.28 -10.64 6.08
N ILE A 22 6.23 -10.28 4.79
CA ILE A 22 7.46 -10.09 4.00
C ILE A 22 8.31 -8.93 4.55
N VAL A 23 7.68 -7.81 4.96
CA VAL A 23 8.40 -6.67 5.54
C VAL A 23 9.04 -7.05 6.87
N ARG A 24 8.37 -7.87 7.69
CA ARG A 24 8.96 -8.40 8.91
C ARG A 24 10.20 -9.24 8.62
N GLU A 25 10.12 -10.16 7.66
CA GLU A 25 11.24 -11.02 7.25
C GLU A 25 12.41 -10.20 6.72
N LEU A 26 12.17 -9.16 5.90
CA LEU A 26 13.20 -8.25 5.43
C LEU A 26 13.88 -7.46 6.57
N ASN A 27 13.16 -7.18 7.65
CA ASN A 27 13.70 -6.43 8.79
C ASN A 27 14.46 -7.32 9.80
N SER A 28 14.05 -8.59 9.94
CA SER A 28 14.60 -9.51 10.95
C SER A 28 15.66 -10.48 10.40
N SER A 29 15.57 -10.84 9.12
CA SER A 29 16.47 -11.80 8.49
C SER A 29 17.84 -11.17 8.18
N ARG A 30 18.90 -11.98 8.29
CA ARG A 30 20.23 -11.65 7.74
C ARG A 30 20.45 -12.23 6.34
N GLU A 31 19.58 -13.13 5.91
CA GLU A 31 19.62 -13.78 4.60
C GLU A 31 19.03 -12.86 3.53
N GLU A 32 19.58 -12.90 2.32
CA GLU A 32 18.92 -12.33 1.16
C GLU A 32 17.61 -13.07 0.88
N LEU A 33 16.52 -12.32 0.78
CA LEU A 33 15.19 -12.87 0.57
C LEU A 33 14.79 -12.75 -0.90
N TYR A 34 14.49 -13.89 -1.50
CA TYR A 34 14.01 -14.00 -2.88
C TYR A 34 12.51 -14.25 -2.89
N ILE A 35 11.83 -13.82 -3.94
CA ILE A 35 10.44 -14.17 -4.17
C ILE A 35 10.25 -14.70 -5.59
N TYR A 36 9.55 -15.83 -5.70
CA TYR A 36 9.25 -16.44 -6.98
C TYR A 36 7.98 -15.83 -7.58
N GLY A 37 8.19 -15.02 -8.63
CA GLY A 37 7.20 -14.13 -9.21
C GLY A 37 6.87 -12.92 -8.33
N PRO A 38 6.10 -11.95 -8.85
CA PRO A 38 5.69 -10.78 -8.07
C PRO A 38 4.79 -11.19 -6.90
N LEU A 39 5.02 -10.61 -5.72
CA LEU A 39 4.21 -10.87 -4.51
C LEU A 39 2.72 -10.65 -4.74
N ILE A 40 2.41 -9.57 -5.45
CA ILE A 40 1.09 -9.07 -5.83
C ILE A 40 1.17 -8.38 -7.20
N HIS A 41 0.03 -8.20 -7.86
CA HIS A 41 -0.06 -7.43 -9.11
C HIS A 41 -0.20 -5.92 -8.83
N ASN A 42 0.88 -5.29 -8.34
CA ASN A 42 0.99 -3.83 -8.21
C ASN A 42 2.46 -3.39 -8.36
N PRO A 43 2.86 -2.79 -9.50
CA PRO A 43 4.27 -2.54 -9.80
C PRO A 43 4.94 -1.63 -8.77
N GLN A 44 4.26 -0.58 -8.31
CA GLN A 44 4.85 0.38 -7.38
C GLN A 44 5.13 -0.25 -6.00
N THR A 45 4.28 -1.17 -5.53
CA THR A 45 4.56 -1.92 -4.29
C THR A 45 5.72 -2.88 -4.47
N ILE A 46 5.86 -3.50 -5.65
CA ILE A 46 7.00 -4.37 -5.96
C ILE A 46 8.31 -3.55 -5.96
N ASP A 47 8.31 -2.36 -6.55
CA ASP A 47 9.48 -1.47 -6.54
C ASP A 47 9.90 -1.09 -5.12
N VAL A 48 8.95 -0.74 -4.25
CA VAL A 48 9.21 -0.43 -2.84
C VAL A 48 9.78 -1.63 -2.08
N LEU A 49 9.36 -2.86 -2.40
CA LEU A 49 9.90 -4.07 -1.79
C LEU A 49 11.30 -4.40 -2.31
N ASN A 50 11.56 -4.19 -3.60
CA ASN A 50 12.87 -4.35 -4.21
C ASN A 50 13.89 -3.36 -3.60
N ASP A 51 13.50 -2.09 -3.42
CA ASP A 51 14.30 -1.07 -2.72
C ASP A 51 14.61 -1.44 -1.26
N ARG A 52 13.77 -2.30 -0.65
CA ARG A 52 13.97 -2.85 0.70
C ARG A 52 14.78 -4.15 0.72
N GLY A 53 15.24 -4.63 -0.44
CA GLY A 53 16.12 -5.79 -0.55
C GLY A 53 15.41 -7.10 -0.89
N LEU A 54 14.12 -7.09 -1.23
CA LEU A 54 13.45 -8.26 -1.80
C LEU A 54 13.92 -8.47 -3.24
N ARG A 55 14.35 -9.67 -3.60
CA ARG A 55 14.76 -9.99 -4.98
C ARG A 55 13.67 -10.79 -5.68
N THR A 56 12.97 -10.17 -6.64
CA THR A 56 11.95 -10.84 -7.45
C THR A 56 12.62 -11.64 -8.58
N VAL A 57 12.35 -12.94 -8.68
CA VAL A 57 12.86 -13.82 -9.75
C VAL A 57 11.71 -14.51 -10.49
N THR A 58 11.95 -14.92 -11.73
CA THR A 58 10.95 -15.57 -12.60
C THR A 58 11.19 -17.06 -12.80
N THR A 59 12.38 -17.54 -12.43
CA THR A 59 12.90 -18.89 -12.65
C THR A 59 13.16 -19.57 -11.31
N ILE A 60 12.78 -20.85 -11.20
CA ILE A 60 12.93 -21.62 -9.96
C ILE A 60 14.37 -22.12 -9.75
N ASP A 61 15.13 -22.31 -10.83
CA ASP A 61 16.50 -22.83 -10.78
C ASP A 61 17.45 -21.89 -10.02
N ASP A 62 17.19 -20.59 -10.09
CA ASP A 62 17.96 -19.57 -9.36
C ASP A 62 17.74 -19.60 -7.85
N LEU A 63 16.91 -20.49 -7.32
CA LEU A 63 16.46 -20.46 -5.92
C LEU A 63 17.08 -21.52 -5.01
N ALA A 64 17.90 -22.42 -5.56
CA ALA A 64 18.61 -23.42 -4.77
C ALA A 64 19.53 -22.77 -3.71
N GLY A 65 19.46 -23.25 -2.47
CA GLY A 65 20.24 -22.76 -1.33
C GLY A 65 19.81 -21.37 -0.80
N LYS A 66 18.73 -20.78 -1.31
CA LYS A 66 18.29 -19.42 -0.94
C LYS A 66 17.06 -19.43 -0.03
N ALA A 67 16.83 -18.31 0.67
CA ALA A 67 15.58 -18.06 1.37
C ALA A 67 14.54 -17.52 0.38
N VAL A 68 13.40 -18.21 0.27
CA VAL A 68 12.42 -17.99 -0.80
C VAL A 68 11.03 -17.74 -0.23
N ALA A 69 10.37 -16.69 -0.67
CA ALA A 69 8.96 -16.45 -0.45
C ALA A 69 8.10 -16.95 -1.63
N ILE A 70 6.96 -17.56 -1.32
CA ILE A 70 5.93 -17.93 -2.29
C ILE A 70 4.90 -16.80 -2.32
N ARG A 71 4.56 -16.30 -3.53
CA ARG A 71 3.60 -15.20 -3.75
C ARG A 71 2.17 -15.49 -3.30
N THR A 72 1.35 -14.45 -3.17
CA THR A 72 -0.04 -14.53 -2.67
C THR A 72 -0.96 -15.39 -3.52
N HIS A 73 -0.71 -15.47 -4.83
CA HIS A 73 -1.43 -16.30 -5.79
C HIS A 73 -1.13 -17.80 -5.66
N GLY A 74 -0.16 -18.17 -4.82
CA GLY A 74 0.40 -19.52 -4.82
C GLY A 74 1.30 -19.79 -6.01
N ILE A 75 1.78 -21.02 -6.07
CA ILE A 75 2.63 -21.58 -7.13
C ILE A 75 2.14 -23.00 -7.45
N PRO A 76 2.46 -23.54 -8.63
CA PRO A 76 2.29 -24.95 -8.94
C PRO A 76 2.84 -25.89 -7.83
N ASN A 77 2.17 -27.02 -7.61
CA ASN A 77 2.48 -27.94 -6.51
C ASN A 77 3.83 -28.65 -6.71
N ASP A 78 4.18 -29.00 -7.95
CA ASP A 78 5.48 -29.52 -8.36
C ASP A 78 6.62 -28.52 -8.06
N GLU A 79 6.46 -27.26 -8.46
CA GLU A 79 7.40 -26.18 -8.11
C GLU A 79 7.53 -26.00 -6.59
N ARG A 80 6.42 -26.08 -5.87
CA ARG A 80 6.42 -26.04 -4.39
C ARG A 80 7.22 -27.19 -3.80
N LEU A 81 7.13 -28.40 -4.37
CA LEU A 81 7.89 -29.56 -3.93
C LEU A 81 9.38 -29.41 -4.25
N ILE A 82 9.73 -28.80 -5.39
CA ILE A 82 11.12 -28.46 -5.74
C ILE A 82 11.70 -27.49 -4.70
N LEU A 83 11.02 -26.37 -4.43
CA LEU A 83 11.49 -25.38 -3.45
C LEU A 83 11.66 -25.97 -2.05
N ARG A 84 10.78 -26.88 -1.62
CA ARG A 84 10.92 -27.54 -0.32
C ARG A 84 12.16 -28.43 -0.21
N LYS A 85 12.70 -28.90 -1.33
CA LYS A 85 13.91 -29.73 -1.39
C LYS A 85 15.18 -28.91 -1.58
N CYS A 86 15.14 -27.86 -2.41
CA CYS A 86 16.35 -27.15 -2.82
C CYS A 86 16.57 -25.80 -2.11
N ALA A 87 15.54 -25.11 -1.63
CA ALA A 87 15.69 -23.82 -0.96
C ALA A 87 16.21 -24.01 0.48
N SER A 88 16.98 -23.04 0.99
CA SER A 88 17.42 -23.08 2.41
C SER A 88 16.25 -22.85 3.37
N ARG A 89 15.29 -22.01 2.94
CA ARG A 89 14.10 -21.67 3.72
C ARG A 89 12.95 -21.28 2.80
N VAL A 90 11.73 -21.75 3.10
CA VAL A 90 10.53 -21.42 2.32
C VAL A 90 9.51 -20.68 3.19
N ILE A 91 9.13 -19.49 2.75
CA ILE A 91 8.14 -18.62 3.40
C ILE A 91 6.88 -18.60 2.54
N ASN A 92 5.87 -19.37 2.93
CA ASN A 92 4.62 -19.44 2.17
C ASN A 92 3.72 -18.22 2.47
N LEU A 93 3.54 -17.32 1.50
CA LEU A 93 2.64 -16.17 1.58
C LEU A 93 1.36 -16.36 0.75
N THR A 94 1.07 -17.58 0.30
CA THR A 94 -0.18 -17.90 -0.41
C THR A 94 -1.38 -17.43 0.43
N CYS A 95 -2.30 -16.72 -0.23
CA CYS A 95 -3.51 -16.25 0.43
C CYS A 95 -4.31 -17.44 1.00
N PRO A 96 -4.80 -17.38 2.25
CA PRO A 96 -5.59 -18.47 2.83
C PRO A 96 -6.84 -18.85 2.01
N ARG A 97 -7.41 -17.88 1.26
CA ARG A 97 -8.52 -18.15 0.34
C ARG A 97 -8.08 -19.02 -0.83
N VAL A 98 -6.93 -18.71 -1.46
CA VAL A 98 -6.35 -19.54 -2.54
C VAL A 98 -5.97 -20.92 -2.02
N ALA A 99 -5.32 -21.00 -0.85
CA ALA A 99 -4.97 -22.28 -0.23
C ALA A 99 -6.20 -23.17 0.06
N LYS A 100 -7.34 -22.55 0.42
CA LYS A 100 -8.62 -23.27 0.56
C LYS A 100 -9.08 -23.87 -0.78
N VAL A 101 -8.99 -23.12 -1.88
CA VAL A 101 -9.34 -23.65 -3.22
C VAL A 101 -8.42 -24.81 -3.60
N GLN A 102 -7.10 -24.67 -3.43
CA GLN A 102 -6.13 -25.75 -3.66
C GLN A 102 -6.50 -27.02 -2.86
N SER A 103 -6.93 -26.86 -1.60
CA SER A 103 -7.37 -27.98 -0.77
C SER A 103 -8.68 -28.61 -1.23
N ILE A 104 -9.64 -27.82 -1.74
CA ILE A 104 -10.90 -28.33 -2.30
C ILE A 104 -10.62 -29.17 -3.55
N ILE A 105 -9.78 -28.64 -4.46
CA ILE A 105 -9.36 -29.33 -5.68
C ILE A 105 -8.68 -30.64 -5.33
N LYS A 106 -7.68 -30.62 -4.44
CA LYS A 106 -6.98 -31.85 -4.02
C LYS A 106 -7.94 -32.90 -3.46
N LYS A 107 -8.92 -32.50 -2.64
CA LYS A 107 -9.90 -33.40 -2.03
C LYS A 107 -10.78 -34.08 -3.09
N HIS A 108 -11.36 -33.33 -4.02
CA HIS A 108 -12.27 -33.91 -5.03
C HIS A 108 -11.52 -34.65 -6.13
N SER A 109 -10.33 -34.17 -6.49
CA SER A 109 -9.47 -34.88 -7.43
C SER A 109 -9.04 -36.26 -6.90
N SER A 110 -8.83 -36.42 -5.58
CA SER A 110 -8.61 -37.74 -4.96
C SER A 110 -9.80 -38.69 -5.06
N LYS A 111 -11.01 -38.16 -5.32
CA LYS A 111 -12.23 -38.92 -5.61
C LYS A 111 -12.48 -39.08 -7.11
N ARG A 112 -11.47 -38.86 -7.95
CA ARG A 112 -11.52 -38.98 -9.41
C ARG A 112 -12.41 -37.94 -10.13
N ALA A 113 -12.77 -36.84 -9.48
CA ALA A 113 -13.50 -35.77 -10.16
C ALA A 113 -12.58 -34.95 -11.08
N HIS A 114 -13.06 -34.66 -12.29
CA HIS A 114 -12.41 -33.73 -13.23
C HIS A 114 -12.65 -32.28 -12.76
N THR A 115 -11.60 -31.46 -12.69
CA THR A 115 -11.73 -30.10 -12.13
C THR A 115 -11.98 -29.06 -13.23
N VAL A 116 -13.13 -28.42 -13.22
CA VAL A 116 -13.44 -27.24 -14.04
C VAL A 116 -13.08 -25.99 -13.27
N ILE A 117 -12.14 -25.20 -13.80
CA ILE A 117 -11.64 -23.97 -13.19
C ILE A 117 -12.11 -22.80 -14.05
N THR A 118 -13.04 -21.99 -13.55
CA THR A 118 -13.41 -20.74 -14.22
C THR A 118 -12.39 -19.65 -13.89
N GLY A 119 -11.77 -19.06 -14.91
CA GLY A 119 -10.67 -18.12 -14.71
C GLY A 119 -9.78 -17.90 -15.92
N ASP A 120 -8.87 -16.95 -15.79
CA ASP A 120 -7.87 -16.60 -16.81
C ASP A 120 -6.75 -17.67 -16.83
N ARG A 121 -6.65 -18.42 -17.93
CA ARG A 121 -5.73 -19.56 -18.11
C ARG A 121 -4.26 -19.17 -17.89
N ASP A 122 -3.89 -17.93 -18.17
CA ASP A 122 -2.52 -17.46 -18.01
C ASP A 122 -2.21 -16.92 -16.63
N HIS A 123 -3.22 -16.76 -15.78
CA HIS A 123 -3.08 -16.19 -14.45
C HIS A 123 -2.33 -17.12 -13.50
N ALA A 124 -1.41 -16.53 -12.72
CA ALA A 124 -0.59 -17.23 -11.73
C ALA A 124 -1.37 -18.12 -10.76
N GLU A 125 -2.53 -17.63 -10.31
CA GLU A 125 -3.43 -18.37 -9.43
C GLU A 125 -4.00 -19.60 -10.14
N VAL A 126 -4.47 -19.46 -11.38
CA VAL A 126 -5.08 -20.57 -12.14
C VAL A 126 -4.03 -21.64 -12.44
N LYS A 127 -2.82 -21.26 -12.86
CA LYS A 127 -1.68 -22.18 -13.01
C LYS A 127 -1.38 -22.94 -11.72
N SER A 128 -1.44 -22.25 -10.57
CA SER A 128 -1.34 -22.90 -9.27
C SER A 128 -2.47 -23.90 -9.06
N LEU A 129 -3.74 -23.50 -9.23
CA LEU A 129 -4.91 -24.37 -9.00
C LEU A 129 -4.91 -25.63 -9.88
N VAL A 130 -4.61 -25.50 -11.17
CA VAL A 130 -4.51 -26.62 -12.13
C VAL A 130 -3.56 -27.71 -11.61
N SER A 131 -2.41 -27.33 -11.05
CA SER A 131 -1.41 -28.30 -10.56
C SER A 131 -1.86 -29.15 -9.36
N TYR A 132 -2.96 -28.81 -8.68
CA TYR A 132 -3.53 -29.58 -7.57
C TYR A 132 -4.60 -30.59 -8.04
N ALA A 133 -4.99 -30.55 -9.32
CA ALA A 133 -5.97 -31.46 -9.92
C ALA A 133 -5.27 -32.67 -10.55
N HIS A 134 -5.04 -33.72 -9.77
CA HIS A 134 -4.38 -34.96 -10.21
C HIS A 134 -5.19 -35.82 -11.19
N HIS A 135 -6.48 -35.53 -11.39
CA HIS A 135 -7.40 -36.29 -12.25
C HIS A 135 -7.89 -35.46 -13.45
N GLY A 136 -7.11 -34.47 -13.87
CA GLY A 136 -7.43 -33.58 -14.98
C GLY A 136 -8.06 -32.27 -14.52
N ALA A 137 -7.78 -31.21 -15.28
CA ALA A 137 -8.44 -29.92 -15.13
C ALA A 137 -8.66 -29.25 -16.48
N THR A 138 -9.81 -28.59 -16.64
CA THR A 138 -10.12 -27.71 -17.77
C THR A 138 -10.32 -26.30 -17.25
N VAL A 139 -9.66 -25.32 -17.88
CA VAL A 139 -9.84 -23.91 -17.56
C VAL A 139 -10.82 -23.29 -18.55
N ILE A 140 -11.89 -22.71 -18.03
CA ILE A 140 -12.97 -22.06 -18.78
C ILE A 140 -12.93 -20.55 -18.52
N SER A 141 -12.77 -19.74 -19.55
CA SER A 141 -12.81 -18.28 -19.47
C SER A 141 -14.15 -17.69 -19.92
N ASP A 142 -14.92 -18.42 -20.72
CA ASP A 142 -16.22 -18.00 -21.27
C ASP A 142 -17.24 -19.15 -21.28
N ILE A 143 -18.52 -18.83 -21.42
CA ILE A 143 -19.62 -19.79 -21.39
C ILE A 143 -19.56 -20.78 -22.55
N GLU A 144 -19.13 -20.37 -23.75
CA GLU A 144 -19.06 -21.27 -24.91
C GLU A 144 -17.97 -22.34 -24.75
N GLU A 145 -16.95 -22.09 -23.91
CA GLU A 145 -15.90 -23.07 -23.65
C GLU A 145 -16.42 -24.29 -22.85
N THR A 146 -17.63 -24.24 -22.27
CA THR A 146 -18.23 -25.40 -21.59
C THR A 146 -18.47 -26.57 -22.53
N ASP A 147 -18.70 -26.30 -23.81
CA ASP A 147 -18.96 -27.34 -24.81
C ASP A 147 -17.69 -28.17 -25.11
N SER A 148 -16.51 -27.69 -24.69
CA SER A 148 -15.22 -28.38 -24.83
C SER A 148 -14.85 -29.27 -23.64
N LEU A 149 -15.73 -29.40 -22.64
CA LEU A 149 -15.47 -30.20 -21.46
C LEU A 149 -15.28 -31.68 -21.83
N PRO A 150 -14.20 -32.34 -21.36
CA PRO A 150 -14.00 -33.76 -21.59
C PRO A 150 -15.04 -34.57 -20.81
N VAL A 151 -15.40 -35.76 -21.32
CA VAL A 151 -16.28 -36.70 -20.62
C VAL A 151 -15.57 -37.25 -19.37
N ALA A 152 -16.23 -37.15 -18.22
CA ALA A 152 -15.75 -37.65 -16.93
C ALA A 152 -16.93 -38.13 -16.07
N ASP A 153 -16.64 -39.01 -15.11
CA ASP A 153 -17.65 -39.60 -14.23
C ASP A 153 -18.27 -38.56 -13.26
N SER A 154 -17.48 -37.58 -12.82
CA SER A 154 -17.94 -36.49 -11.97
C SER A 154 -17.08 -35.24 -12.16
N TYR A 155 -17.67 -34.07 -11.90
CA TYR A 155 -17.02 -32.78 -12.08
C TYR A 155 -16.96 -31.96 -10.80
N LEU A 156 -15.84 -31.26 -10.59
CA LEU A 156 -15.72 -30.21 -9.58
C LEU A 156 -15.62 -28.86 -10.30
N VAL A 157 -16.62 -27.99 -10.12
CA VAL A 157 -16.61 -26.63 -10.68
C VAL A 157 -16.18 -25.63 -9.60
N ILE A 158 -15.08 -24.92 -9.86
CA ILE A 158 -14.56 -23.86 -8.98
C ILE A 158 -14.25 -22.60 -9.78
N SER A 159 -13.98 -21.51 -9.07
CA SER A 159 -13.61 -20.22 -9.63
C SER A 159 -12.26 -19.71 -9.13
N GLN A 160 -11.51 -19.06 -10.00
CA GLN A 160 -10.46 -18.13 -9.60
C GLN A 160 -11.05 -17.12 -8.61
N THR A 161 -10.32 -16.79 -7.54
CA THR A 161 -10.81 -15.99 -6.42
C THR A 161 -11.16 -14.54 -6.80
N THR A 162 -10.68 -14.10 -7.96
CA THR A 162 -10.83 -12.76 -8.54
C THR A 162 -11.65 -12.73 -9.83
N PHE A 163 -12.32 -13.85 -10.18
CA PHE A 163 -13.12 -13.97 -11.40
C PHE A 163 -14.44 -13.18 -11.32
N ASP A 164 -15.11 -13.10 -12.46
CA ASP A 164 -16.43 -12.52 -12.60
C ASP A 164 -17.50 -13.44 -11.99
N ARG A 165 -18.29 -12.91 -11.05
CA ARG A 165 -19.35 -13.64 -10.37
C ARG A 165 -20.48 -14.00 -11.32
N ASP A 166 -20.91 -13.08 -12.17
CA ASP A 166 -22.10 -13.28 -12.98
C ASP A 166 -21.79 -14.30 -14.09
N LEU A 167 -20.60 -14.19 -14.70
CA LEU A 167 -20.10 -15.19 -15.65
C LEU A 167 -19.87 -16.56 -15.00
N PHE A 168 -19.33 -16.63 -13.78
CA PHE A 168 -19.21 -17.90 -13.06
C PHE A 168 -20.57 -18.59 -12.87
N LEU A 169 -21.60 -17.83 -12.46
CA LEU A 169 -22.94 -18.37 -12.27
C LEU A 169 -23.56 -18.83 -13.59
N ALA A 170 -23.35 -18.09 -14.68
CA ALA A 170 -23.79 -18.48 -16.02
C ALA A 170 -23.12 -19.77 -16.49
N ILE A 171 -21.80 -19.89 -16.33
CA ILE A 171 -21.04 -21.11 -16.65
C ILE A 171 -21.53 -22.30 -15.81
N ALA A 172 -21.68 -22.11 -14.49
CA ALA A 172 -22.16 -23.16 -13.60
C ALA A 172 -23.59 -23.62 -13.97
N GLY A 173 -24.45 -22.68 -14.36
CA GLY A 173 -25.80 -22.98 -14.86
C GLY A 173 -25.76 -23.82 -16.14
N ARG A 174 -24.95 -23.41 -17.13
CA ARG A 174 -24.77 -24.15 -18.39
C ARG A 174 -24.25 -25.57 -18.18
N ILE A 175 -23.32 -25.75 -17.24
CA ILE A 175 -22.83 -27.08 -16.85
C ILE A 175 -23.95 -27.92 -16.23
N SER A 176 -24.78 -27.32 -15.36
CA SER A 176 -25.89 -28.04 -14.72
C SER A 176 -26.98 -28.53 -15.69
N GLU A 177 -27.08 -27.93 -16.88
CA GLU A 177 -28.01 -28.37 -17.93
C GLU A 177 -27.52 -29.60 -18.71
N SER A 178 -26.22 -29.89 -18.65
CA SER A 178 -25.56 -30.89 -19.51
C SER A 178 -24.88 -32.02 -18.74
N ILE A 179 -24.66 -31.86 -17.44
CA ILE A 179 -23.90 -32.78 -16.60
C ILE A 179 -24.66 -33.01 -15.28
N ASP A 180 -24.99 -34.28 -15.01
CA ASP A 180 -25.76 -34.66 -13.81
C ASP A 180 -24.89 -34.73 -12.53
N ASP A 181 -23.71 -35.37 -12.59
CA ASP A 181 -22.82 -35.51 -11.43
C ASP A 181 -21.74 -34.41 -11.39
N PHE A 182 -22.08 -33.30 -10.75
CA PHE A 182 -21.14 -32.19 -10.53
C PHE A 182 -21.30 -31.57 -9.13
N THR A 183 -20.19 -31.03 -8.62
CA THR A 183 -20.15 -30.27 -7.37
C THR A 183 -19.61 -28.87 -7.64
N VAL A 184 -20.34 -27.84 -7.21
CA VAL A 184 -19.94 -26.44 -7.38
C VAL A 184 -19.45 -25.85 -6.07
N PHE A 185 -18.28 -25.19 -6.09
CA PHE A 185 -17.87 -24.28 -5.02
C PHE A 185 -17.64 -22.88 -5.59
N ALA A 186 -18.48 -21.93 -5.18
CA ALA A 186 -18.28 -20.51 -5.46
C ALA A 186 -17.08 -19.96 -4.67
N THR A 187 -15.88 -20.07 -5.25
CA THR A 187 -14.61 -19.73 -4.59
C THR A 187 -14.14 -18.30 -4.81
N ILE A 188 -14.95 -17.46 -5.48
CA ILE A 188 -14.74 -16.01 -5.56
C ILE A 188 -14.69 -15.44 -4.13
N CYS A 189 -13.66 -14.65 -3.83
CA CYS A 189 -13.46 -14.18 -2.46
C CYS A 189 -14.37 -12.98 -2.14
N ASP A 190 -14.77 -12.85 -0.88
CA ASP A 190 -15.60 -11.73 -0.40
C ASP A 190 -15.00 -10.36 -0.73
N SER A 191 -13.67 -10.25 -0.70
CA SER A 191 -12.98 -9.00 -1.00
C SER A 191 -13.19 -8.53 -2.43
N THR A 192 -13.31 -9.46 -3.38
CA THR A 192 -13.61 -9.19 -4.78
C THR A 192 -15.09 -8.86 -4.93
N ARG A 193 -15.97 -9.71 -4.38
CA ARG A 193 -17.43 -9.52 -4.42
C ARG A 193 -17.86 -8.16 -3.88
N LEU A 194 -17.43 -7.80 -2.66
CA LEU A 194 -17.79 -6.54 -2.02
C LEU A 194 -17.33 -5.30 -2.81
N ARG A 195 -16.19 -5.39 -3.53
CA ARG A 195 -15.70 -4.30 -4.39
C ARG A 195 -16.52 -4.14 -5.66
N GLN A 196 -16.90 -5.26 -6.27
CA GLN A 196 -17.79 -5.24 -7.44
C GLN A 196 -19.15 -4.66 -7.04
N GLU A 197 -19.72 -5.09 -5.91
CA GLU A 197 -20.95 -4.55 -5.32
C GLU A 197 -20.84 -3.05 -5.02
N ASP A 198 -19.71 -2.57 -4.48
CA ASP A 198 -19.50 -1.15 -4.21
C ASP A 198 -19.46 -0.30 -5.49
N VAL A 199 -18.86 -0.80 -6.58
CA VAL A 199 -18.86 -0.12 -7.88
C VAL A 199 -20.28 -0.04 -8.41
N VAL A 200 -21.01 -1.16 -8.41
CA VAL A 200 -22.39 -1.23 -8.89
C VAL A 200 -23.28 -0.29 -8.08
N ARG A 201 -23.22 -0.34 -6.75
CA ARG A 201 -23.99 0.55 -5.87
C ARG A 201 -23.63 2.01 -6.08
N GLY A 202 -22.34 2.35 -6.17
CA GLY A 202 -21.92 3.73 -6.38
C GLY A 202 -22.39 4.29 -7.72
N ILE A 203 -22.45 3.48 -8.77
CA ILE A 203 -23.07 3.88 -10.05
C ILE A 203 -24.57 4.14 -9.87
N PHE A 204 -25.30 3.25 -9.19
CA PHE A 204 -26.73 3.45 -8.89
C PHE A 204 -27.00 4.67 -8.00
N ASP A 205 -26.07 5.04 -7.12
CA ASP A 205 -26.14 6.23 -6.28
C ASP A 205 -25.90 7.56 -7.05
N GLY A 206 -25.78 7.49 -8.39
CA GLY A 206 -25.69 8.66 -9.27
C GLY A 206 -24.28 9.16 -9.55
N ASN A 207 -23.25 8.32 -9.37
CA ASN A 207 -21.90 8.65 -9.83
C ASN A 207 -21.81 8.52 -11.36
N ASP A 208 -21.35 9.58 -12.03
CA ASP A 208 -21.26 9.70 -13.49
C ASP A 208 -19.86 9.39 -14.04
N THR A 209 -18.88 9.26 -13.15
CA THR A 209 -17.49 8.97 -13.49
C THR A 209 -16.93 7.95 -12.50
N LEU A 210 -16.25 6.92 -13.00
CA LEU A 210 -15.59 5.88 -12.24
C LEU A 210 -14.07 5.96 -12.41
N ILE A 211 -13.33 5.99 -11.31
CA ILE A 211 -11.88 5.87 -11.30
C ILE A 211 -11.52 4.59 -10.56
N VAL A 212 -10.86 3.67 -11.26
CA VAL A 212 -10.38 2.40 -10.74
C VAL A 212 -8.87 2.44 -10.62
N VAL A 213 -8.38 2.48 -9.37
CA VAL A 213 -6.95 2.61 -9.08
C VAL A 213 -6.32 1.24 -8.86
N GLY A 214 -5.33 0.88 -9.67
CA GLY A 214 -4.50 -0.31 -9.49
C GLY A 214 -3.84 -0.81 -10.76
N GLY A 215 -2.96 -1.81 -10.62
CA GLY A 215 -2.15 -2.32 -11.72
C GLY A 215 -2.99 -2.81 -12.91
N LYS A 216 -2.52 -2.53 -14.15
CA LYS A 216 -3.17 -2.96 -15.39
C LYS A 216 -3.20 -4.48 -15.55
N ASN A 217 -2.23 -5.16 -14.96
CA ASN A 217 -2.12 -6.62 -14.94
C ASN A 217 -2.92 -7.30 -13.80
N SER A 218 -3.69 -6.56 -13.01
CA SER A 218 -4.51 -7.12 -11.93
C SER A 218 -5.88 -7.54 -12.46
N ALA A 219 -6.19 -8.84 -12.44
CA ALA A 219 -7.50 -9.38 -12.84
C ALA A 219 -8.66 -8.70 -12.10
N ASN A 220 -8.54 -8.56 -10.77
CA ASN A 220 -9.54 -7.87 -9.95
C ASN A 220 -9.72 -6.41 -10.38
N THR A 221 -8.62 -5.67 -10.62
CA THR A 221 -8.70 -4.25 -10.99
C THR A 221 -9.32 -4.07 -12.38
N ARG A 222 -8.91 -4.89 -13.35
CA ARG A 222 -9.52 -4.91 -14.70
C ARG A 222 -11.02 -5.14 -14.63
N ARG A 223 -11.48 -6.09 -13.79
CA ARG A 223 -12.91 -6.38 -13.64
C ARG A 223 -13.69 -5.19 -13.09
N LEU A 224 -13.17 -4.48 -12.08
CA LEU A 224 -13.83 -3.28 -11.56
C LEU A 224 -13.98 -2.20 -12.64
N ALA A 225 -12.98 -2.02 -13.50
CA ALA A 225 -13.07 -1.09 -14.62
C ALA A 225 -14.09 -1.57 -15.67
N GLN A 226 -14.12 -2.87 -15.96
CA GLN A 226 -15.07 -3.44 -16.90
C GLN A 226 -16.52 -3.25 -16.45
N ILE A 227 -16.82 -3.46 -15.16
CA ILE A 227 -18.15 -3.24 -14.57
C ILE A 227 -18.68 -1.82 -14.84
N GLY A 228 -17.81 -0.81 -14.78
CA GLY A 228 -18.16 0.58 -15.10
C GLY A 228 -18.40 0.81 -16.59
N ARG A 229 -17.54 0.25 -17.45
CA ARG A 229 -17.70 0.31 -18.92
C ARG A 229 -18.98 -0.37 -19.39
N ASP A 230 -19.27 -1.57 -18.87
CA ASP A 230 -20.48 -2.35 -19.18
C ASP A 230 -21.77 -1.58 -18.82
N ARG A 231 -21.68 -0.61 -17.90
CA ARG A 231 -22.77 0.26 -17.46
C ARG A 231 -22.75 1.65 -18.10
N ASN A 232 -21.94 1.86 -19.14
CA ASN A 232 -21.82 3.11 -19.88
C ASN A 232 -21.46 4.33 -19.01
N ILE A 233 -20.67 4.13 -17.95
CA ILE A 233 -20.13 5.20 -17.11
C ILE A 233 -18.70 5.55 -17.58
N LEU A 234 -18.36 6.84 -17.61
CA LEU A 234 -17.01 7.30 -17.94
C LEU A 234 -16.00 6.66 -16.96
N THR A 235 -15.16 5.75 -17.44
CA THR A 235 -14.34 4.90 -16.57
C THR A 235 -12.85 5.04 -16.87
N PHE A 236 -12.08 5.45 -15.86
CA PHE A 236 -10.63 5.52 -15.89
C PHE A 236 -10.01 4.34 -15.12
N HIS A 237 -9.17 3.54 -15.78
CA HIS A 237 -8.32 2.54 -15.12
C HIS A 237 -6.89 3.06 -15.10
N ILE A 238 -6.45 3.49 -13.91
CA ILE A 238 -5.15 4.14 -13.71
C ILE A 238 -4.30 3.37 -12.68
N GLU A 239 -2.99 3.43 -12.83
CA GLU A 239 -2.02 2.94 -11.86
C GLU A 239 -1.51 4.06 -10.94
N THR A 240 -1.46 5.30 -11.43
CA THR A 240 -0.99 6.47 -10.68
C THR A 240 -1.82 7.72 -10.95
N GLU A 241 -1.70 8.73 -10.09
CA GLU A 241 -2.39 10.01 -10.25
C GLU A 241 -1.91 10.83 -11.46
N HIS A 242 -0.76 10.50 -12.04
CA HIS A 242 -0.21 11.17 -13.22
C HIS A 242 -0.98 10.85 -14.51
N GLU A 243 -1.78 9.78 -14.51
CA GLU A 243 -2.65 9.41 -15.64
C GLU A 243 -3.94 10.24 -15.67
N LEU A 244 -4.15 11.15 -14.70
CA LEU A 244 -5.32 12.03 -14.64
C LEU A 244 -4.97 13.47 -15.05
N SER A 245 -5.65 13.95 -16.10
CA SER A 245 -5.58 15.33 -16.59
C SER A 245 -6.78 16.15 -16.11
N ILE A 246 -6.70 17.48 -16.23
CA ILE A 246 -7.83 18.37 -15.89
C ILE A 246 -8.97 18.21 -16.90
N ASP A 247 -8.64 17.95 -18.15
CA ASP A 247 -9.60 17.90 -19.26
C ASP A 247 -10.54 16.68 -19.14
N ASP A 248 -10.07 15.61 -18.52
CA ASP A 248 -10.83 14.40 -18.21
C ASP A 248 -12.09 14.67 -17.36
N PHE A 249 -12.10 15.76 -16.59
CA PHE A 249 -13.13 16.03 -15.57
C PHE A 249 -13.99 17.27 -15.86
N ARG A 250 -13.91 17.86 -17.06
CA ARG A 250 -14.66 19.08 -17.40
C ARG A 250 -16.17 18.97 -17.14
N ASN A 251 -16.74 17.79 -17.37
CA ASN A 251 -18.18 17.52 -17.23
C ASN A 251 -18.54 16.60 -16.06
N ALA A 252 -17.56 16.15 -15.27
CA ALA A 252 -17.78 15.21 -14.18
C ALA A 252 -18.44 15.90 -12.98
N LYS A 253 -19.64 15.44 -12.57
CA LYS A 253 -20.31 15.97 -11.38
C LYS A 253 -20.03 15.10 -10.16
N ASN A 254 -20.12 13.77 -10.32
CA ASN A 254 -20.03 12.80 -9.23
C ASN A 254 -19.02 11.70 -9.59
N VAL A 255 -17.84 11.78 -8.99
CA VAL A 255 -16.74 10.83 -9.22
C VAL A 255 -16.70 9.78 -8.12
N LEU A 256 -16.83 8.51 -8.51
CA LEU A 256 -16.56 7.36 -7.66
C LEU A 256 -15.11 6.91 -7.85
N VAL A 257 -14.34 6.89 -6.76
CA VAL A 257 -13.00 6.30 -6.73
C VAL A 257 -13.09 4.93 -6.07
N THR A 258 -12.55 3.91 -6.72
CA THR A 258 -12.37 2.57 -6.16
C THR A 258 -10.94 2.10 -6.39
N ALA A 259 -10.55 1.00 -5.75
CA ALA A 259 -9.21 0.47 -5.91
C ALA A 259 -9.17 -1.06 -5.82
N GLY A 260 -8.26 -1.63 -6.62
CA GLY A 260 -7.98 -3.06 -6.63
C GLY A 260 -7.47 -3.59 -5.28
N THR A 261 -7.58 -4.90 -5.08
CA THR A 261 -7.16 -5.60 -3.85
C THR A 261 -5.65 -5.57 -3.60
N SER A 262 -4.85 -5.22 -4.61
CA SER A 262 -3.39 -5.06 -4.56
C SER A 262 -2.94 -3.60 -4.51
N THR A 263 -3.86 -2.63 -4.42
CA THR A 263 -3.51 -1.20 -4.43
C THR A 263 -3.28 -0.69 -3.01
N PRO A 264 -2.10 -0.13 -2.68
CA PRO A 264 -1.87 0.47 -1.38
C PRO A 264 -2.63 1.78 -1.18
N GLY A 265 -2.96 2.08 0.08
CA GLY A 265 -3.71 3.29 0.46
C GLY A 265 -3.02 4.60 0.05
N TRP A 266 -1.69 4.63 0.00
CA TRP A 266 -0.98 5.84 -0.43
C TRP A 266 -1.21 6.17 -1.91
N ILE A 267 -1.33 5.19 -2.82
CA ILE A 267 -1.69 5.47 -4.23
C ILE A 267 -3.12 6.03 -4.30
N ILE A 268 -4.05 5.46 -3.53
CA ILE A 268 -5.44 5.93 -3.47
C ILE A 268 -5.48 7.38 -2.99
N ASN A 269 -4.74 7.70 -1.92
CA ASN A 269 -4.65 9.06 -1.40
C ASN A 269 -4.04 10.03 -2.42
N ASN A 270 -3.02 9.61 -3.17
CA ASN A 270 -2.43 10.45 -4.22
C ASN A 270 -3.45 10.76 -5.33
N VAL A 271 -4.26 9.77 -5.72
CA VAL A 271 -5.34 9.97 -6.70
C VAL A 271 -6.40 10.92 -6.14
N LEU A 272 -6.81 10.77 -4.88
CA LEU A 272 -7.74 11.69 -4.22
C LEU A 272 -7.19 13.12 -4.17
N ASP A 273 -5.94 13.30 -3.74
CA ASP A 273 -5.26 14.60 -3.71
C ASP A 273 -5.21 15.24 -5.11
N ARG A 274 -5.01 14.43 -6.16
CA ARG A 274 -5.03 14.90 -7.55
C ARG A 274 -6.41 15.38 -7.96
N LEU A 275 -7.46 14.62 -7.63
CA LEU A 275 -8.84 15.01 -7.92
C LEU A 275 -9.25 16.28 -7.17
N TYR A 276 -8.85 16.41 -5.89
CA TYR A 276 -9.04 17.66 -5.15
C TYR A 276 -8.30 18.82 -5.80
N THR A 277 -7.07 18.62 -6.26
CA THR A 277 -6.31 19.65 -6.98
C THR A 277 -7.02 20.09 -8.27
N ILE A 278 -7.61 19.14 -9.01
CA ILE A 278 -8.40 19.42 -10.22
C ILE A 278 -9.66 20.22 -9.86
N ASP A 279 -10.43 19.81 -8.83
CA ASP A 279 -11.62 20.55 -8.37
C ASP A 279 -11.26 21.97 -7.91
N LEU A 280 -10.18 22.13 -7.15
CA LEU A 280 -9.68 23.41 -6.66
C LEU A 280 -9.30 24.37 -7.80
N GLY A 281 -8.86 23.85 -8.94
CA GLY A 281 -8.55 24.63 -10.13
C GLY A 281 -9.75 25.43 -10.66
N THR A 282 -10.97 24.96 -10.38
CA THR A 282 -12.23 25.59 -10.81
C THR A 282 -12.77 26.65 -9.84
N ARG A 283 -12.17 26.79 -8.65
CA ARG A 283 -12.62 27.72 -7.59
C ARG A 283 -12.06 29.13 -7.81
N ASN A 284 -12.65 30.12 -7.14
CA ASN A 284 -12.20 31.52 -7.23
C ASN A 284 -10.77 31.70 -6.70
N LEU A 285 -10.12 32.79 -7.15
CA LEU A 285 -8.69 33.03 -6.89
C LEU A 285 -8.35 33.14 -5.40
N PHE A 286 -9.22 33.76 -4.60
CA PHE A 286 -9.02 33.92 -3.16
C PHE A 286 -9.00 32.56 -2.46
N LEU A 287 -10.06 31.75 -2.63
CA LEU A 287 -10.17 30.44 -2.00
C LEU A 287 -9.05 29.51 -2.46
N ARG A 288 -8.71 29.54 -3.75
CA ARG A 288 -7.58 28.78 -4.29
C ARG A 288 -6.24 29.20 -3.67
N SER A 289 -6.05 30.48 -3.36
CA SER A 289 -4.81 30.95 -2.74
C SER A 289 -4.74 30.60 -1.26
N LEU A 290 -5.86 30.71 -0.55
CA LEU A 290 -5.98 30.30 0.85
C LEU A 290 -5.71 28.80 1.02
N ILE A 291 -6.32 27.95 0.18
CA ILE A 291 -6.14 26.51 0.24
C ILE A 291 -4.69 26.12 -0.10
N ARG A 292 -4.09 26.73 -1.13
CA ARG A 292 -2.67 26.50 -1.44
C ARG A 292 -1.73 26.90 -0.30
N PHE A 293 -2.05 27.97 0.43
CA PHE A 293 -1.31 28.35 1.63
C PHE A 293 -1.41 27.27 2.71
N PHE A 294 -2.61 26.78 3.03
CA PHE A 294 -2.79 25.71 4.01
C PHE A 294 -2.13 24.39 3.57
N GLU A 295 -2.24 24.00 2.31
CA GLU A 295 -1.55 22.83 1.76
C GLU A 295 -0.02 22.96 1.93
N PHE A 296 0.52 24.12 1.60
CA PHE A 296 1.94 24.41 1.81
C PHE A 296 2.29 24.32 3.29
N ALA A 297 1.51 24.93 4.19
CA ALA A 297 1.74 24.93 5.63
C ALA A 297 1.70 23.51 6.23
N VAL A 298 0.74 22.67 5.81
CA VAL A 298 0.65 21.28 6.24
C VAL A 298 1.85 20.48 5.73
N ARG A 299 2.14 20.57 4.44
CA ARG A 299 3.16 19.73 3.79
C ARG A 299 4.60 20.16 4.10
N SER A 300 4.82 21.42 4.45
CA SER A 300 6.10 21.93 5.01
C SER A 300 6.24 21.72 6.52
N ASN A 301 5.22 21.13 7.16
CA ASN A 301 5.11 20.88 8.61
C ASN A 301 5.02 22.14 9.49
N LEU A 302 4.70 23.32 8.94
CA LEU A 302 4.42 24.53 9.73
C LEU A 302 3.26 24.31 10.72
N ILE A 303 2.22 23.58 10.31
CA ILE A 303 1.09 23.27 11.20
C ILE A 303 1.54 22.35 12.35
N SER A 304 2.37 21.34 12.09
CA SER A 304 2.91 20.48 13.15
C SER A 304 3.79 21.25 14.13
N SER A 305 4.58 22.21 13.64
CA SER A 305 5.38 23.10 14.48
C SER A 305 4.51 24.03 15.32
N ALA A 306 3.44 24.59 14.75
CA ALA A 306 2.48 25.39 15.50
C ALA A 306 1.77 24.57 16.58
N ALA A 307 1.40 23.33 16.29
CA ALA A 307 0.85 22.42 17.28
C ALA A 307 1.82 22.19 18.44
N ALA A 308 3.12 21.97 18.15
CA ALA A 308 4.15 21.83 19.18
C ALA A 308 4.28 23.07 20.06
N PHE A 309 4.24 24.28 19.47
CA PHE A 309 4.21 25.54 20.21
C PHE A 309 3.05 25.57 21.22
N PHE A 310 1.82 25.36 20.75
CA PHE A 310 0.63 25.45 21.60
C PHE A 310 0.57 24.35 22.65
N MET A 311 1.06 23.15 22.33
CA MET A 311 1.16 22.06 23.30
C MET A 311 2.17 22.39 24.40
N THR A 312 3.36 22.91 24.07
CA THR A 312 4.34 23.35 25.07
C THR A 312 3.81 24.52 25.90
N LEU A 313 3.13 25.49 25.29
CA LEU A 313 2.49 26.60 25.99
C LEU A 313 1.43 26.09 26.99
N THR A 314 0.61 25.11 26.57
CA THR A 314 -0.38 24.48 27.43
C THR A 314 0.28 23.78 28.61
N THR A 315 1.35 23.01 28.38
CA THR A 315 2.11 22.36 29.45
C THR A 315 2.60 23.38 30.49
N LEU A 316 3.21 24.48 30.04
CA LEU A 316 3.68 25.54 30.95
C LEU A 316 2.53 26.13 31.79
N ALA A 317 1.41 26.44 31.16
CA ALA A 317 0.23 26.97 31.83
C ALA A 317 -0.31 26.01 32.91
N TYR A 318 -0.28 24.70 32.66
CA TYR A 318 -0.70 23.67 33.63
C TYR A 318 0.33 23.41 34.74
N SER A 319 1.62 23.64 34.48
CA SER A 319 2.68 23.46 35.48
C SER A 319 2.73 24.55 36.55
N GLY A 320 1.92 25.62 36.43
CA GLY A 320 1.93 26.75 37.36
C GLY A 320 3.18 27.63 37.27
N ILE A 321 4.00 27.43 36.22
CA ILE A 321 5.18 28.24 35.93
C ILE A 321 4.74 29.50 35.17
N PRO A 322 5.33 30.68 35.41
CA PRO A 322 5.06 31.87 34.60
C PRO A 322 5.21 31.59 33.11
N ILE A 323 4.27 32.10 32.31
CA ILE A 323 4.26 31.86 30.86
C ILE A 323 5.45 32.59 30.22
N ASP A 324 6.40 31.79 29.74
CA ASP A 324 7.51 32.23 28.89
C ASP A 324 7.30 31.69 27.48
N TYR A 325 7.11 32.60 26.52
CA TYR A 325 6.89 32.27 25.11
C TYR A 325 8.17 31.79 24.38
N THR A 326 9.34 31.97 24.99
CA THR A 326 10.62 31.52 24.43
C THR A 326 10.65 30.00 24.30
N LEU A 327 10.15 29.26 25.29
CA LEU A 327 10.16 27.80 25.25
C LEU A 327 9.20 27.17 24.22
N PRO A 328 7.93 27.61 24.11
CA PRO A 328 7.07 27.28 22.97
C PRO A 328 7.72 27.58 21.62
N LEU A 329 8.42 28.72 21.48
CA LEU A 329 9.12 29.08 20.26
C LEU A 329 10.29 28.13 19.96
N ILE A 330 11.09 27.73 20.96
CA ILE A 330 12.13 26.70 20.81
C ILE A 330 11.50 25.39 20.29
N SER A 331 10.36 24.97 20.86
CA SER A 331 9.64 23.76 20.43
C SER A 331 9.15 23.84 18.97
N PHE A 332 8.62 25.00 18.56
CA PHE A 332 8.24 25.26 17.17
C PHE A 332 9.42 25.08 16.22
N LEU A 333 10.53 25.77 16.51
CA LEU A 333 11.73 25.80 15.68
C LEU A 333 12.39 24.42 15.59
N TYR A 334 12.43 23.70 16.71
CA TYR A 334 12.94 22.33 16.80
C TYR A 334 12.12 21.39 15.89
N ILE A 335 10.79 21.34 16.08
CA ILE A 335 9.92 20.45 15.29
C ILE A 335 9.97 20.81 13.80
N PHE A 336 9.95 22.11 13.47
CA PHE A 336 10.07 22.57 12.09
C PHE A 336 11.34 22.05 11.43
N SER A 337 12.48 22.25 12.10
CA SER A 337 13.79 21.85 11.61
C SER A 337 13.88 20.34 11.44
N MET A 338 13.57 19.58 12.49
CA MET A 338 13.71 18.13 12.49
C MET A 338 12.82 17.47 11.43
N TYR A 339 11.54 17.85 11.34
CA TYR A 339 10.67 17.27 10.33
C TYR A 339 11.07 17.65 8.91
N SER A 340 11.50 18.89 8.68
CA SER A 340 11.93 19.33 7.35
C SER A 340 13.20 18.64 6.88
N ILE A 341 14.22 18.51 7.74
CA ILE A 341 15.46 17.78 7.44
C ILE A 341 15.15 16.29 7.22
N ASN A 342 14.34 15.67 8.06
CA ASN A 342 13.97 14.26 7.94
C ASN A 342 13.27 13.98 6.60
N ASN A 343 12.33 14.84 6.19
CA ASN A 343 11.65 14.72 4.90
C ASN A 343 12.61 14.91 3.71
N LEU A 344 13.59 15.81 3.83
CA LEU A 344 14.64 15.99 2.81
C LEU A 344 15.52 14.74 2.67
N PHE A 345 15.90 14.10 3.78
CA PHE A 345 16.64 12.84 3.76
C PHE A 345 15.81 11.66 3.24
N GLU A 346 14.48 11.72 3.36
CA GLU A 346 13.54 10.68 2.90
C GLU A 346 12.89 11.01 1.55
N LYS A 347 13.43 11.97 0.79
CA LYS A 347 12.86 12.43 -0.48
C LYS A 347 12.55 11.32 -1.48
N LYS A 348 13.39 10.27 -1.55
CA LYS A 348 13.11 9.09 -2.40
C LYS A 348 11.83 8.35 -1.99
N LEU A 349 11.64 8.12 -0.68
CA LEU A 349 10.44 7.45 -0.16
C LEU A 349 9.18 8.34 -0.31
N LEU A 350 9.34 9.64 -0.14
CA LEU A 350 8.25 10.61 -0.35
C LEU A 350 7.76 10.61 -1.80
N LYS A 351 8.66 10.45 -2.78
CA LYS A 351 8.29 10.39 -4.21
C LYS A 351 7.18 9.37 -4.46
N PHE A 352 7.21 8.24 -3.77
CA PHE A 352 6.20 7.19 -3.92
C PHE A 352 5.05 7.39 -2.93
N SER A 353 5.36 7.56 -1.64
CA SER A 353 4.34 7.52 -0.58
C SER A 353 3.51 8.80 -0.44
N ASN A 354 4.02 9.95 -0.90
CA ASN A 354 3.31 11.23 -0.89
C ASN A 354 3.91 12.18 -1.95
N PRO A 355 3.57 12.01 -3.25
CA PRO A 355 4.06 12.79 -4.38
C PRO A 355 3.85 14.29 -4.20
N PHE A 356 2.74 14.70 -3.58
CA PHE A 356 2.46 16.11 -3.34
C PHE A 356 3.39 16.75 -2.31
N LYS A 357 3.66 16.06 -1.20
CA LYS A 357 4.69 16.49 -0.25
C LYS A 357 6.06 16.47 -0.91
N TYR A 358 6.36 15.42 -1.68
CA TYR A 358 7.59 15.33 -2.46
C TYR A 358 7.78 16.54 -3.37
N GLU A 359 6.76 17.02 -4.08
CA GLU A 359 6.84 18.18 -4.97
C GLU A 359 7.25 19.45 -4.24
N ILE A 360 6.78 19.67 -3.01
CA ILE A 360 7.22 20.80 -2.18
C ILE A 360 8.71 20.69 -1.85
N TYR A 361 9.19 19.52 -1.43
CA TYR A 361 10.61 19.28 -1.14
C TYR A 361 11.48 19.15 -2.41
N ARG A 362 10.86 18.92 -3.57
CA ARG A 362 11.52 18.97 -4.88
C ARG A 362 11.76 20.40 -5.29
N LYS A 363 10.74 21.25 -5.21
CA LYS A 363 10.76 22.66 -5.64
C LYS A 363 11.44 23.59 -4.64
N TYR A 364 11.16 23.42 -3.35
CA TYR A 364 11.63 24.29 -2.27
C TYR A 364 12.66 23.62 -1.36
N GLY A 365 13.32 22.56 -1.81
CA GLY A 365 14.24 21.77 -0.97
C GLY A 365 15.39 22.59 -0.38
N SER A 366 16.09 23.37 -1.21
CA SER A 366 17.19 24.24 -0.76
C SER A 366 16.76 25.33 0.21
N PRO A 367 15.71 26.15 -0.07
CA PRO A 367 15.27 27.16 0.89
C PRO A 367 14.72 26.53 2.17
N LEU A 368 13.99 25.41 2.11
CA LEU A 368 13.55 24.70 3.31
C LEU A 368 14.73 24.17 4.13
N MET A 369 15.80 23.67 3.48
CA MET A 369 17.02 23.25 4.18
C MET A 369 17.66 24.43 4.91
N ALA A 370 17.87 25.56 4.21
CA ALA A 370 18.46 26.75 4.80
C ALA A 370 17.64 27.26 6.00
N LEU A 371 16.31 27.33 5.84
CA LEU A 371 15.40 27.74 6.91
C LEU A 371 15.40 26.75 8.08
N SER A 372 15.54 25.45 7.82
CA SER A 372 15.62 24.42 8.86
C SER A 372 16.91 24.54 9.67
N ILE A 373 18.04 24.80 9.02
CA ILE A 373 19.34 25.03 9.68
C ILE A 373 19.29 26.31 10.50
N ALA A 374 18.75 27.39 9.95
CA ALA A 374 18.56 28.65 10.67
C ALA A 374 17.64 28.48 11.89
N SER A 375 16.52 27.77 11.74
CA SER A 375 15.60 27.47 12.85
C SER A 375 16.26 26.64 13.94
N MET A 376 17.10 25.67 13.56
CA MET A 376 17.87 24.88 14.51
C MET A 376 18.86 25.76 15.30
N ALA A 377 19.64 26.59 14.61
CA ALA A 377 20.58 27.51 15.25
C ALA A 377 19.84 28.48 16.19
N ALA A 378 18.73 29.07 15.74
CA ALA A 378 17.88 29.94 16.55
C ALA A 378 17.34 29.21 17.79
N SER A 379 16.90 27.95 17.67
CA SER A 379 16.41 27.18 18.82
C SER A 379 17.48 26.98 19.90
N VAL A 380 18.74 26.75 19.51
CA VAL A 380 19.87 26.60 20.45
C VAL A 380 20.27 27.95 21.05
N LEU A 381 20.28 29.02 20.26
CA LEU A 381 20.58 30.38 20.74
C LEU A 381 19.53 30.87 21.75
N LEU A 382 18.24 30.63 21.48
CA LEU A 382 17.17 30.94 22.44
C LEU A 382 17.30 30.11 23.72
N ALA A 383 17.67 28.83 23.59
CA ALA A 383 17.90 27.95 24.74
C ALA A 383 19.08 28.43 25.63
N TYR A 384 20.07 29.11 25.05
CA TYR A 384 21.18 29.72 25.80
C TYR A 384 20.75 30.85 26.73
N HIS A 385 19.59 31.48 26.48
CA HIS A 385 19.04 32.50 27.37
C HIS A 385 18.74 31.98 28.78
N TYR A 386 18.43 30.68 28.91
CA TYR A 386 18.19 30.05 30.21
C TYR A 386 19.50 29.70 30.91
N ASN A 387 20.32 28.86 30.29
CA ASN A 387 21.66 28.49 30.76
C ASN A 387 22.36 27.59 29.71
N TYR A 388 23.66 27.34 29.93
CA TYR A 388 24.47 26.48 29.06
C TYR A 388 24.00 25.02 29.01
N ALA A 389 23.46 24.49 30.12
CA ALA A 389 22.99 23.11 30.17
C ALA A 389 21.75 22.91 29.28
N THR A 390 20.78 23.82 29.35
CA THR A 390 19.59 23.87 28.50
C THR A 390 19.97 23.98 27.02
N ALA A 391 20.88 24.89 26.66
CA ALA A 391 21.38 25.00 25.29
C ALA A 391 22.03 23.69 24.81
N SER A 392 22.81 23.04 25.66
CA SER A 392 23.47 21.77 25.36
C SER A 392 22.45 20.63 25.16
N LEU A 393 21.38 20.59 25.96
CA LEU A 393 20.28 19.63 25.80
C LEU A 393 19.55 19.81 24.46
N VAL A 394 19.21 21.05 24.10
CA VAL A 394 18.55 21.34 22.81
C VAL A 394 19.47 21.03 21.63
N ALA A 395 20.74 21.40 21.72
CA ALA A 395 21.75 21.07 20.71
C ALA A 395 21.90 19.55 20.55
N GLY A 396 21.97 18.81 21.66
CA GLY A 396 21.99 17.35 21.67
C GLY A 396 20.75 16.73 21.03
N ALA A 397 19.55 17.24 21.34
CA ALA A 397 18.30 16.79 20.73
C ALA A 397 18.25 17.06 19.21
N CYS A 398 18.78 18.19 18.76
CA CYS A 398 18.90 18.53 17.33
C CYS A 398 19.89 17.60 16.61
N LEU A 399 21.08 17.41 17.19
CA LEU A 399 22.10 16.50 16.67
C LEU A 399 21.55 15.08 16.56
N LEU A 400 20.90 14.58 17.62
CA LEU A 400 20.29 13.26 17.64
C LEU A 400 19.26 13.12 16.52
N GLY A 401 18.40 14.11 16.30
CA GLY A 401 17.38 14.10 15.24
C GLY A 401 17.96 14.07 13.82
N ILE A 402 19.03 14.82 13.56
CA ILE A 402 19.72 14.83 12.25
C ILE A 402 20.45 13.50 12.02
N VAL A 403 21.27 13.11 13.00
CA VAL A 403 22.07 11.88 12.96
C VAL A 403 21.16 10.69 12.74
N TYR A 404 20.05 10.64 13.47
CA TYR A 404 19.01 9.63 13.34
C TYR A 404 18.53 9.47 11.89
N SER A 405 18.32 10.53 11.12
CA SER A 405 17.76 10.41 9.76
C SER A 405 18.80 10.25 8.66
N SER A 406 20.08 10.36 9.00
CA SER A 406 21.20 10.32 8.04
C SER A 406 21.42 8.93 7.43
N ALA A 407 21.86 8.89 6.17
CA ALA A 407 22.15 7.63 5.46
C ALA A 407 23.21 6.73 6.15
N PRO A 408 24.31 7.28 6.73
CA PRO A 408 25.31 6.47 7.44
C PRO A 408 24.71 5.74 8.64
N VAL A 409 23.86 6.42 9.43
CA VAL A 409 23.22 5.82 10.60
C VAL A 409 22.19 4.78 10.18
N LYS A 410 21.41 5.04 9.11
CA LYS A 410 20.52 4.02 8.51
C LYS A 410 21.29 2.75 8.15
N LYS A 411 22.51 2.90 7.60
CA LYS A 411 23.38 1.76 7.26
C LYS A 411 23.91 1.06 8.52
N LEU A 412 24.37 1.80 9.51
CA LEU A 412 24.88 1.26 10.78
C LEU A 412 23.80 0.48 11.55
N ILE A 413 22.60 1.04 11.68
CA ILE A 413 21.47 0.40 12.37
C ILE A 413 21.06 -0.90 11.67
N ARG A 414 21.16 -0.98 10.34
CA ARG A 414 20.90 -2.24 9.61
C ARG A 414 21.89 -3.35 9.98
N LEU A 415 23.15 -2.99 10.26
CA LEU A 415 24.20 -3.93 10.66
C LEU A 415 24.05 -4.42 12.10
N LEU A 416 23.32 -3.69 12.96
CA LEU A 416 23.12 -4.10 14.34
C LEU A 416 22.34 -5.43 14.44
N PRO A 417 22.66 -6.29 15.43
CA PRO A 417 21.98 -7.58 15.58
C PRO A 417 20.61 -7.47 16.26
N PHE A 418 20.29 -6.34 16.91
CA PHE A 418 19.12 -6.19 17.78
C PHE A 418 17.88 -5.71 17.02
N ALA A 419 16.86 -6.55 16.92
CA ALA A 419 15.60 -6.23 16.25
C ALA A 419 14.81 -5.11 16.96
N SER A 420 14.90 -5.01 18.28
CA SER A 420 14.25 -3.96 19.09
C SER A 420 14.78 -2.56 18.74
N LEU A 421 16.11 -2.41 18.64
CA LEU A 421 16.77 -1.17 18.22
C LEU A 421 16.40 -0.79 16.78
N LYS A 422 16.32 -1.75 15.86
CA LYS A 422 15.84 -1.50 14.48
C LYS A 422 14.39 -1.02 14.46
N SER A 423 13.53 -1.63 15.28
CA SER A 423 12.12 -1.25 15.41
C SER A 423 11.96 0.17 15.98
N LEU A 424 12.62 0.46 17.10
CA LEU A 424 12.65 1.80 17.70
C LEU A 424 13.22 2.85 16.74
N TYR A 425 14.26 2.47 15.99
CA TYR A 425 14.81 3.33 14.96
C TYR A 425 13.85 3.53 13.79
N SER A 426 12.89 2.65 13.53
CA SER A 426 11.92 2.83 12.45
C SER A 426 10.69 3.67 12.85
N SER A 427 10.44 3.89 14.14
CA SER A 427 9.22 4.54 14.64
C SER A 427 9.23 6.07 14.62
N LYS A 428 10.30 6.73 14.13
CA LYS A 428 10.44 8.21 14.14
C LYS A 428 10.26 8.87 15.50
N THR A 429 10.39 8.09 16.57
CA THR A 429 10.20 8.49 17.98
C THR A 429 11.29 9.42 18.48
N VAL A 430 12.45 9.44 17.83
CA VAL A 430 13.60 10.28 18.23
C VAL A 430 13.26 11.77 18.20
N THR A 431 12.56 12.25 17.18
CA THR A 431 12.12 13.64 17.12
C THR A 431 11.10 13.96 18.20
N ALA A 432 10.18 13.04 18.49
CA ALA A 432 9.22 13.24 19.59
C ALA A 432 9.92 13.28 20.95
N PHE A 433 10.91 12.39 21.17
CA PHE A 433 11.70 12.36 22.39
C PHE A 433 12.50 13.65 22.61
N GLY A 434 13.13 14.18 21.55
CA GLY A 434 13.82 15.47 21.64
C GLY A 434 12.87 16.63 21.97
N TRP A 435 11.65 16.62 21.44
CA TRP A 435 10.64 17.60 21.83
C TRP A 435 10.14 17.42 23.27
N SER A 436 10.05 16.19 23.77
CA SER A 436 9.74 15.93 25.19
C SER A 436 10.82 16.47 26.13
N ILE A 437 12.11 16.36 25.76
CA ILE A 437 13.21 17.00 26.50
C ILE A 437 12.97 18.51 26.61
N ILE A 438 12.65 19.16 25.48
CA ILE A 438 12.40 20.60 25.45
C ILE A 438 11.17 20.96 26.28
N THR A 439 10.10 20.19 26.20
CA THR A 439 8.83 20.54 26.85
C THR A 439 8.81 20.23 28.34
N VAL A 440 9.55 19.22 28.80
CA VAL A 440 9.48 18.71 30.18
C VAL A 440 10.73 19.02 31.00
N LEU A 441 11.92 18.85 30.43
CA LEU A 441 13.17 18.97 31.20
C LEU A 441 13.73 20.40 31.24
N VAL A 442 13.46 21.21 30.22
CA VAL A 442 13.92 22.61 30.18
C VAL A 442 13.17 23.53 31.15
N PRO A 443 11.86 23.39 31.40
CA PRO A 443 11.17 24.18 32.42
C PRO A 443 11.54 23.83 33.87
N MET A 444 12.17 22.66 34.11
CA MET A 444 12.63 22.22 35.45
C MET A 444 13.98 22.84 35.79
#